data_AF-A0A962TJT4-F1
#
_entry.id   AF-A0A962TJT4-F1
#
_cell.length_a   1.000
_cell.length_b   1.000
_cell.length_c   1.000
_cell.angle_alpha   90.00
_cell.angle_beta   90.00
_cell.angle_gamma   90.00
#
_symmetry.space_group_name_H-M   'P 1'
#
loop_
_entity.id
_entity.type
_entity.pdbx_description
1 polymer ?
#
loop_
_entity_poly.entity_id
_entity_poly.type
_entity_poly.pdbx_seq_one_letter_code
_entity_poly.pdbx_strand_id
1 'polypeptide(L)'
;MANKPHPLQAAAQVAQSREQAAAKALSESQQRLTEQQNRLQQLLMFRTEYANQFQNEGSTGISARRYQDYSAFLTNMDHGIVQLQQQLAWMEQELQRKRLAWLQNRAKTMALDEVIERDRKAQLWEEGRREQRDSDEHNLRDLAGQMHFINGV
;
A
#
# COMPACT_ATOMS: atom_id res chain seq x y z
N MET A 1 -33.48 -14.69 -7.59
CA MET A 1 -32.24 -15.18 -8.23
C MET A 1 -31.14 -14.21 -7.85
N ALA A 2 -30.07 -14.68 -7.19
CA ALA A 2 -29.01 -13.82 -6.69
C ALA A 2 -28.34 -13.07 -7.85
N ASN A 3 -28.44 -11.74 -7.85
CA ASN A 3 -27.81 -10.86 -8.82
C ASN A 3 -26.30 -11.00 -8.64
N LYS A 4 -25.64 -11.80 -9.50
CA LYS A 4 -24.18 -11.96 -9.45
C LYS A 4 -23.56 -10.60 -9.78
N PRO A 5 -22.63 -10.09 -8.96
CA PRO A 5 -21.99 -8.81 -9.24
C PRO A 5 -21.35 -8.84 -10.63
N HIS A 6 -21.47 -7.74 -11.37
CA HIS A 6 -20.92 -7.60 -12.70
C HIS A 6 -19.43 -8.01 -12.68
N PRO A 7 -18.92 -8.81 -13.64
CA PRO A 7 -17.56 -9.35 -13.59
C PRO A 7 -16.48 -8.27 -13.41
N LEU A 8 -16.71 -7.05 -13.91
CA LEU A 8 -15.81 -5.91 -13.68
C LEU A 8 -15.78 -5.46 -12.21
N GLN A 9 -16.94 -5.42 -11.53
CA GLN A 9 -17.02 -5.06 -10.11
C GLN A 9 -16.31 -6.09 -9.23
N ALA A 10 -16.46 -7.38 -9.53
CA ALA A 10 -15.74 -8.44 -8.83
C ALA A 10 -14.21 -8.33 -9.03
N ALA A 11 -13.76 -8.01 -10.25
CA ALA A 11 -12.35 -7.78 -10.53
C ALA A 11 -11.78 -6.57 -9.77
N ALA A 12 -12.54 -5.47 -9.70
CA ALA A 12 -12.14 -4.28 -8.94
C ALA A 12 -12.04 -4.54 -7.43
N GLN A 13 -12.98 -5.28 -6.84
CA GLN A 13 -12.90 -5.68 -5.43
C GLN A 13 -11.63 -6.49 -5.13
N VAL A 14 -11.28 -7.43 -6.01
CA VAL A 14 -10.03 -8.20 -5.88
C VAL A 14 -8.79 -7.32 -6.01
N ALA A 15 -8.79 -6.38 -6.97
CA ALA A 15 -7.68 -5.44 -7.15
C ALA A 15 -7.51 -4.53 -5.92
N GLN A 16 -8.59 -3.98 -5.39
CA GLN A 16 -8.58 -3.15 -4.19
C GLN A 16 -8.09 -3.92 -2.96
N SER A 17 -8.53 -5.17 -2.78
CA SER A 17 -8.04 -6.04 -1.71
C SER A 17 -6.53 -6.29 -1.81
N ARG A 18 -6.01 -6.53 -3.03
CA ARG A 18 -4.57 -6.70 -3.28
C ARG A 18 -3.78 -5.42 -3.01
N GLU A 19 -4.30 -4.27 -3.41
CA GLU A 19 -3.68 -2.97 -3.10
C GLU A 19 -3.59 -2.74 -1.59
N GLN A 20 -4.68 -2.98 -0.85
CA GLN A 20 -4.71 -2.85 0.61
C GLN A 20 -3.71 -3.80 1.28
N ALA A 21 -3.64 -5.06 0.83
CA ALA A 21 -2.67 -6.02 1.33
C ALA A 21 -1.22 -5.56 1.06
N ALA A 22 -0.93 -5.04 -0.14
CA ALA A 22 0.39 -4.50 -0.48
C ALA A 22 0.73 -3.26 0.35
N ALA A 23 -0.24 -2.36 0.58
CA ALA A 23 -0.06 -1.18 1.41
C ALA A 23 0.24 -1.55 2.87
N LYS A 24 -0.47 -2.54 3.42
CA LYS A 24 -0.20 -3.07 4.77
C LYS A 24 1.20 -3.67 4.85
N ALA A 25 1.58 -4.53 3.90
CA ALA A 25 2.90 -5.15 3.87
C ALA A 25 4.04 -4.12 3.76
N LEU A 26 3.82 -3.05 3.00
CA LEU A 26 4.75 -1.91 2.89
C LEU A 26 4.89 -1.18 4.22
N SER A 27 3.77 -0.82 4.85
CA SER A 27 3.75 -0.15 6.16
C SER A 27 4.48 -0.94 7.24
N GLU A 28 4.19 -2.24 7.36
CA GLU A 28 4.87 -3.13 8.30
C GLU A 28 6.38 -3.22 8.03
N SER A 29 6.79 -3.20 6.75
CA SER A 29 8.21 -3.20 6.38
C SER A 29 8.90 -1.91 6.77
N GLN A 30 8.22 -0.78 6.60
CA GLN A 30 8.72 0.53 6.99
C GLN A 30 8.89 0.63 8.50
N GLN A 31 7.91 0.16 9.28
CA GLN A 31 7.98 0.13 10.74
C GLN A 31 9.18 -0.68 11.22
N ARG A 32 9.33 -1.91 10.71
CA ARG A 32 10.48 -2.77 11.07
C ARG A 32 11.82 -2.13 10.70
N LEU A 33 11.92 -1.47 9.54
CA LEU A 33 13.14 -0.77 9.15
C LEU A 33 13.47 0.34 10.14
N THR A 34 12.50 1.19 10.49
CA THR A 34 12.67 2.28 11.45
C THR A 34 13.09 1.75 12.83
N GLU A 35 12.47 0.67 13.31
CA GLU A 35 12.84 0.04 14.58
C GLU A 35 14.30 -0.42 14.60
N GLN A 36 14.77 -1.07 13.53
CA GLN A 36 16.16 -1.52 13.44
C GLN A 36 17.15 -0.36 13.27
N GLN A 37 16.77 0.72 12.57
CA GLN A 37 17.57 1.94 12.48
C GLN A 37 17.74 2.58 13.85
N ASN A 38 16.67 2.68 14.64
CA ASN A 38 16.73 3.18 16.01
C ASN A 38 17.63 2.31 16.89
N ARG A 39 17.55 0.98 16.75
CA ARG A 39 18.41 0.05 17.49
C ARG A 39 19.88 0.24 17.13
N LEU A 40 20.20 0.40 15.84
CA LEU A 40 21.57 0.69 15.40
C LEU A 40 22.08 2.01 16.00
N GLN A 41 21.25 3.07 15.98
CA GLN A 41 21.61 4.35 16.59
C GLN A 41 21.92 4.20 18.08
N GLN A 42 21.06 3.51 18.83
CA GLN A 42 21.28 3.24 20.26
C GLN A 42 22.59 2.47 20.50
N LEU A 43 22.89 1.47 19.67
CA LEU A 43 24.11 0.68 19.79
C LEU A 43 25.37 1.52 19.51
N LEU A 44 25.32 2.40 18.52
CA LEU A 44 26.41 3.34 18.19
C LEU A 44 26.63 4.37 19.32
N MET A 45 25.55 4.89 19.91
CA MET A 45 25.64 5.79 21.06
C MET A 45 26.29 5.08 22.24
N PHE A 46 25.77 3.91 22.61
CA PHE A 46 26.30 3.12 23.72
C PHE A 46 27.77 2.75 23.51
N ARG A 47 28.17 2.36 22.30
CA ARG A 47 29.58 2.11 21.95
C ARG A 47 30.46 3.33 22.23
N THR A 48 30.00 4.51 21.84
CA THR A 48 30.74 5.76 21.99
C THR A 48 30.87 6.14 23.47
N GLU A 49 29.77 6.05 24.22
CA GLU A 49 29.76 6.28 25.67
C GLU A 49 30.70 5.32 26.40
N TYR A 50 30.65 4.03 26.05
CA TYR A 50 31.51 3.01 26.65
C TYR A 50 32.99 3.25 26.35
N ALA A 51 33.32 3.68 25.14
CA ALA A 51 34.70 4.04 24.77
C ALA A 51 35.22 5.26 25.53
N ASN A 52 34.37 6.30 25.67
CA ASN A 52 34.72 7.50 26.43
C ASN A 52 34.90 7.19 27.92
N GLN A 53 34.02 6.37 28.51
CA GLN A 53 34.14 5.93 29.89
C GLN A 53 35.47 5.21 30.12
N PHE A 54 35.81 4.28 29.23
CA PHE A 54 37.07 3.54 29.33
C PHE A 54 38.29 4.44 29.19
N GLN A 55 38.28 5.43 28.29
CA GLN A 55 39.38 6.38 28.16
C GLN A 55 39.58 7.21 29.45
N ASN A 56 38.49 7.64 30.07
CA ASN A 56 38.52 8.36 31.34
C ASN A 56 39.08 7.49 32.47
N GLU A 57 38.63 6.24 32.57
CA GLU A 57 39.15 5.25 33.53
C GLU A 57 40.61 4.87 33.27
N GLY A 58 41.04 4.92 32.00
CA GLY A 58 42.41 4.67 31.54
C GLY A 58 43.41 5.75 31.98
N SER A 59 42.95 6.98 32.19
CA SER A 59 43.80 8.13 32.53
C SER A 59 44.55 7.99 33.87
N THR A 60 44.04 7.16 34.78
CA THR A 60 44.65 6.87 36.09
C THR A 60 45.44 5.56 36.11
N GLY A 61 45.57 4.89 34.96
CA GLY A 61 46.19 3.59 34.81
C GLY A 61 45.19 2.44 34.98
N ILE A 62 45.23 1.46 34.08
CA ILE A 62 44.37 0.28 34.10
C ILE A 62 45.18 -1.00 34.02
N SER A 63 44.65 -2.08 34.58
CA SER A 63 45.28 -3.40 34.46
C SER A 63 45.17 -3.94 33.04
N ALA A 64 46.14 -4.75 32.62
CA ALA A 64 46.12 -5.41 31.32
C ALA A 64 44.86 -6.26 31.10
N ARG A 65 44.36 -6.91 32.16
CA ARG A 65 43.11 -7.69 32.11
C ARG A 65 41.91 -6.82 31.78
N ARG A 66 41.76 -5.67 32.45
CA ARG A 66 40.65 -4.73 32.18
C ARG A 66 40.70 -4.21 30.74
N TYR A 67 41.90 -3.96 30.21
CA TYR A 67 42.08 -3.57 28.82
C TYR A 67 41.65 -4.67 27.84
N GLN A 68 42.01 -5.92 28.11
CA GLN A 68 41.59 -7.07 27.30
C GLN A 68 40.07 -7.25 27.31
N ASP A 69 39.44 -7.18 28.47
CA ASP A 69 37.98 -7.30 28.61
C ASP A 69 37.26 -6.20 27.81
N TYR A 70 37.74 -4.96 27.89
CA TYR A 70 37.24 -3.84 27.10
C TYR A 70 37.37 -4.06 25.59
N SER A 71 38.56 -4.44 25.13
CA SER A 71 38.82 -4.66 23.71
C SER A 71 37.96 -5.79 23.13
N ALA A 72 37.78 -6.89 23.88
CA ALA A 72 36.92 -7.99 23.49
C ALA A 72 35.45 -7.56 23.39
N PHE A 73 34.96 -6.78 24.35
CA PHE A 73 33.59 -6.28 24.33
C PHE A 73 33.32 -5.34 23.15
N LEU A 74 34.22 -4.37 22.89
CA LEU A 74 34.09 -3.48 21.74
C LEU A 74 34.11 -4.24 20.42
N THR A 75 35.01 -5.21 20.28
CA THR A 75 35.10 -6.05 19.07
C THR A 75 33.78 -6.78 18.83
N ASN A 76 33.20 -7.38 19.87
CA ASN A 76 31.89 -8.04 19.77
C ASN A 76 30.77 -7.07 19.38
N MET A 77 30.78 -5.85 19.92
CA MET A 77 29.81 -4.82 19.59
C MET A 77 29.96 -4.37 18.13
N ASP A 78 31.18 -4.17 17.66
CA ASP A 78 31.49 -3.81 16.27
C ASP A 78 31.01 -4.88 15.29
N HIS A 79 31.22 -6.16 15.61
CA HIS A 79 30.65 -7.26 14.82
C HIS A 79 29.12 -7.18 14.75
N GLY A 80 28.45 -6.92 15.88
CA GLY A 80 26.99 -6.76 15.93
C GLY A 80 26.48 -5.55 15.12
N ILE A 81 27.20 -4.42 15.17
CA ILE A 81 26.90 -3.22 14.39
C ILE A 81 26.98 -3.53 12.89
N VAL A 82 28.05 -4.19 12.44
CA VAL A 82 28.23 -4.57 11.03
C VAL A 82 27.11 -5.50 10.57
N GLN A 83 26.72 -6.48 11.39
CA GLN A 83 25.60 -7.38 11.09
C GLN A 83 24.27 -6.62 10.97
N LEU A 84 23.98 -5.70 11.89
CA LEU A 84 22.78 -4.87 11.86
C LEU A 84 22.76 -3.96 10.62
N GLN A 85 23.89 -3.36 10.25
CA GLN A 85 24.01 -2.54 9.05
C GLN A 85 23.73 -3.34 7.77
N GLN A 86 24.28 -4.56 7.67
CA GLN A 86 23.98 -5.45 6.55
C GLN A 86 22.49 -5.81 6.50
N GLN A 87 21.89 -6.16 7.65
CA GLN A 87 20.47 -6.44 7.75
C GLN A 87 19.61 -5.25 7.31
N LEU A 88 19.97 -4.03 7.72
CA LEU A 88 19.29 -2.80 7.31
C LEU A 88 19.33 -2.61 5.79
N ALA A 89 20.47 -2.83 5.15
CA ALA A 89 20.58 -2.75 3.69
C ALA A 89 19.61 -3.73 2.99
N TRP A 90 19.49 -4.96 3.49
CA TRP A 90 18.51 -5.92 2.97
C TRP A 90 17.06 -5.46 3.19
N MET A 91 16.77 -4.88 4.35
CA MET A 91 15.43 -4.36 4.69
C MET A 91 15.05 -3.15 3.83
N GLU A 92 16.00 -2.29 3.50
CA GLU A 92 15.81 -1.17 2.57
C GLU A 92 15.46 -1.66 1.17
N GLN A 93 16.20 -2.66 0.66
CA GLN A 93 15.88 -3.28 -0.63
C GLN A 93 14.48 -3.92 -0.63
N GLU A 94 14.12 -4.63 0.45
CA GLU A 94 12.80 -5.23 0.60
C GLU A 94 11.68 -4.17 0.64
N LEU A 95 11.92 -3.06 1.33
CA LEU A 95 11.00 -1.93 1.35
C LEU A 95 10.76 -1.38 -0.07
N GLN A 96 11.82 -1.21 -0.86
CA GLN A 96 11.68 -0.77 -2.25
C GLN A 96 10.87 -1.77 -3.10
N ARG A 97 11.13 -3.08 -2.95
CA ARG A 97 10.34 -4.12 -3.65
C ARG A 97 8.86 -4.03 -3.31
N LYS A 98 8.52 -3.90 -2.02
CA LYS A 98 7.13 -3.75 -1.57
C LYS A 98 6.49 -2.45 -2.05
N ARG A 99 7.26 -1.36 -2.09
CA ARG A 99 6.79 -0.07 -2.61
C ARG A 99 6.41 -0.19 -4.09
N LEU A 100 7.25 -0.85 -4.90
CA LEU A 100 6.96 -1.11 -6.30
C LEU A 100 5.71 -2.00 -6.45
N ALA A 101 5.59 -3.06 -5.65
CA ALA A 101 4.41 -3.93 -5.67
C ALA A 101 3.12 -3.16 -5.32
N TRP A 102 3.17 -2.28 -4.32
CA TRP A 102 2.02 -1.43 -3.97
C TRP A 102 1.65 -0.48 -5.12
N LEU A 103 2.63 0.21 -5.72
CA LEU A 103 2.39 1.09 -6.86
C LEU A 103 1.76 0.36 -8.05
N GLN A 104 2.22 -0.85 -8.36
CA GLN A 104 1.64 -1.67 -9.42
C GLN A 104 0.20 -2.08 -9.13
N ASN A 105 -0.11 -2.48 -7.90
CA ASN A 105 -1.49 -2.81 -7.52
C ASN A 105 -2.40 -1.58 -7.58
N ARG A 106 -1.93 -0.44 -7.07
CA ARG A 106 -2.66 0.83 -7.13
C ARG A 106 -2.95 1.26 -8.57
N ALA A 107 -1.98 1.14 -9.47
CA ALA A 107 -2.19 1.42 -10.89
C ALA A 107 -3.27 0.51 -11.52
N LYS A 108 -3.29 -0.78 -11.15
CA LYS A 108 -4.33 -1.72 -11.60
C LYS A 108 -5.71 -1.37 -11.05
N THR A 109 -5.82 -1.02 -9.77
CA THR A 109 -7.07 -0.56 -9.16
C THR A 109 -7.60 0.66 -9.89
N MET A 110 -6.77 1.69 -10.08
CA MET A 110 -7.16 2.92 -10.78
C MET A 110 -7.62 2.66 -12.22
N ALA A 111 -6.94 1.77 -12.95
CA ALA A 111 -7.33 1.41 -14.30
C ALA A 111 -8.70 0.71 -14.34
N LEU A 112 -8.98 -0.19 -13.39
CA LEU A 112 -10.27 -0.87 -13.28
C LEU A 112 -11.38 0.08 -12.89
N ASP A 113 -11.14 0.99 -11.95
CA ASP A 113 -12.10 2.03 -11.55
C ASP A 113 -12.49 2.89 -12.75
N GLU A 114 -11.52 3.31 -13.56
CA GLU A 114 -11.77 4.09 -14.76
C GLU A 114 -12.61 3.33 -15.80
N VAL A 115 -12.37 2.03 -15.99
CA VAL A 115 -13.15 1.18 -16.88
C VAL A 115 -14.59 1.01 -16.38
N ILE A 116 -14.77 0.79 -15.08
CA ILE A 116 -16.10 0.68 -14.46
C ILE A 116 -16.89 1.96 -14.61
N GLU A 117 -16.27 3.12 -14.39
CA GLU A 117 -16.95 4.41 -14.56
C GLU A 117 -17.36 4.68 -16.02
N ARG A 118 -16.55 4.25 -17.00
CA ARG A 118 -16.92 4.31 -18.42
C ARG A 118 -18.10 3.39 -18.75
N ASP A 119 -18.08 2.15 -18.27
CA ASP A 119 -19.14 1.17 -18.46
C ASP A 119 -20.46 1.65 -17.86
N ARG A 120 -20.41 2.14 -16.61
CA ARG A 120 -21.57 2.73 -15.93
C ARG A 120 -22.16 3.90 -16.70
N LYS A 121 -21.32 4.80 -17.23
CA LYS A 121 -21.80 5.89 -18.08
C LYS A 121 -22.49 5.33 -19.31
N ALA A 122 -21.85 4.42 -20.05
CA ALA A 122 -22.42 3.83 -21.26
C ALA A 122 -23.79 3.17 -21.03
N GLN A 123 -23.95 2.45 -19.91
CA GLN A 123 -25.22 1.86 -19.49
C GLN A 123 -26.31 2.91 -19.26
N LEU A 124 -26.01 3.98 -18.50
CA LEU A 124 -26.94 5.09 -18.27
C LEU A 124 -27.36 5.78 -19.59
N TRP A 125 -26.42 5.95 -20.53
CA TRP A 125 -26.72 6.51 -21.85
C TRP A 125 -27.61 5.61 -22.69
N GLU A 126 -27.48 4.29 -22.57
CA GLU A 126 -28.31 3.33 -23.30
C GLU A 126 -29.70 3.19 -22.68
N GLU A 127 -29.79 3.15 -21.35
CA GLU A 127 -31.06 3.16 -20.60
C GLU A 127 -31.88 4.41 -20.91
N GLY A 128 -31.29 5.61 -20.83
CA GLY A 128 -32.00 6.85 -21.17
C GLY A 128 -32.50 6.89 -22.62
N ARG A 129 -31.78 6.27 -23.56
CA ARG A 129 -32.23 6.15 -24.96
C ARG A 129 -33.40 5.19 -25.11
N ARG A 130 -33.44 4.12 -24.32
CA ARG A 130 -34.57 3.17 -24.29
C ARG A 130 -35.79 3.83 -23.68
N GLU A 131 -35.65 4.48 -22.53
CA GLU A 131 -36.75 5.21 -21.87
C GLU A 131 -37.36 6.29 -22.76
N GLN A 132 -36.53 7.04 -23.50
CA GLN A 132 -37.02 8.03 -24.47
C GLN A 132 -37.84 7.38 -25.59
N ARG A 133 -37.37 6.27 -26.17
CA ARG A 133 -38.09 5.53 -27.22
C ARG A 133 -39.43 5.00 -26.72
N ASP A 134 -39.43 4.37 -25.55
CA ASP A 134 -40.64 3.79 -24.97
C ASP A 134 -41.68 4.87 -24.65
N SER A 135 -41.23 6.06 -24.22
CA SER A 135 -42.08 7.23 -24.00
C SER A 135 -42.66 7.78 -25.32
N ASP A 136 -41.83 7.91 -26.35
CA ASP A 136 -42.28 8.38 -27.67
C ASP A 136 -43.32 7.41 -28.27
N GLU A 137 -43.11 6.09 -28.16
CA GLU A 137 -44.07 5.08 -28.62
C GLU A 137 -45.41 5.14 -27.86
N HIS A 138 -45.39 5.32 -26.54
CA HIS A 138 -46.61 5.52 -25.76
C HIS A 138 -47.34 6.80 -26.18
N ASN A 139 -46.62 7.93 -26.31
CA ASN A 139 -47.20 9.19 -26.73
C ASN A 139 -47.84 9.10 -28.13
N LEU A 140 -47.17 8.44 -29.08
CA LEU A 140 -47.70 8.20 -30.43
C LEU A 140 -48.94 7.31 -30.41
N ARG A 141 -48.97 6.28 -29.57
CA ARG A 141 -50.12 5.39 -29.40
C ARG A 141 -51.31 6.11 -28.78
N ASP A 142 -51.08 6.93 -27.76
CA ASP A 142 -52.14 7.72 -27.12
C ASP A 142 -52.71 8.78 -28.08
N LEU A 143 -51.86 9.43 -28.88
CA LEU A 143 -52.28 10.37 -29.91
C LEU A 143 -53.11 9.69 -31.00
N ALA A 144 -52.71 8.49 -31.44
CA ALA A 144 -53.46 7.71 -32.42
C ALA A 144 -54.84 7.26 -31.88
N GLY A 145 -54.91 6.90 -30.59
CA GLY A 145 -56.19 6.61 -29.91
C GLY A 145 -57.12 7.83 -29.85
N GLN A 146 -56.59 9.02 -29.60
CA GLN A 146 -57.36 10.27 -29.59
C GLN A 146 -57.85 10.68 -30.99
N MET A 147 -57.04 10.52 -32.04
CA MET A 147 -57.49 10.85 -33.40
C MET A 147 -58.58 9.91 -33.94
N HIS A 148 -58.62 8.66 -33.48
CA HIS A 148 -59.69 7.72 -33.84
C HIS A 148 -61.03 8.09 -33.20
N PHE A 149 -61.03 8.75 -32.04
CA PHE A 149 -62.23 9.27 -31.37
C PHE A 149 -62.81 10.53 -32.05
N ILE A 150 -62.02 11.29 -32.81
CA ILE A 150 -62.45 12.54 -33.45
C ILE A 150 -63.00 12.32 -34.88
N ASN A 151 -62.60 11.24 -35.57
CA ASN A 151 -63.10 10.90 -36.92
C ASN A 151 -64.26 9.88 -36.93
N GLY A 152 -64.84 9.59 -35.76
CA GLY A 152 -65.93 8.60 -35.57
C GLY A 152 -67.30 9.21 -35.24
N VAL A 153 -67.60 10.39 -35.79
CA VAL A 153 -68.95 11.01 -35.84
C VAL A 153 -69.31 11.21 -37.31
#